data_AF-A0A839AJ88-F1
#
_entry.id   AF-A0A839AJ88-F1
#
_cell.length_a   1.000
_cell.length_b   1.000
_cell.length_c   1.000
_cell.angle_alpha   90.00
_cell.angle_beta   90.00
_cell.angle_gamma   90.00
#
_symmetry.space_group_name_H-M   'P 1'
#
loop_
_entity.id
_entity.type
_entity.pdbx_description
1 polymer ?
#
loop_
_entity_poly.entity_id
_entity_poly.type
_entity_poly.pdbx_seq_one_letter_code
_entity_poly.pdbx_strand_id
1 'polypeptide(L)'
;MADATTISATEFARGFARIQEDVREYGVIKVTSHNRVVGGFLSPKEMENYERLKRREREILKAGQLPDDLVAELEASRDLHGE
;
A
#
# COMPACT_ATOMS: atom_id res chain seq x y z
N MET A 1 11.76 -1.29 0.08
CA MET A 1 10.47 -2.02 -0.04
C MET A 1 10.22 -2.64 1.32
N ALA A 2 8.99 -2.67 1.84
CA ALA A 2 8.76 -3.28 3.15
C ALA A 2 9.07 -4.79 3.07
N ASP A 3 9.84 -5.29 4.02
CA ASP A 3 10.11 -6.71 4.13
C ASP A 3 8.86 -7.41 4.67
N ALA A 4 8.41 -8.46 3.99
CA ALA A 4 7.18 -9.14 4.36
C ALA A 4 7.50 -10.53 4.89
N THR A 5 7.24 -10.77 6.18
CA THR A 5 7.25 -12.13 6.74
C THR A 5 5.85 -12.74 6.70
N THR A 6 5.76 -14.06 6.68
CA THR A 6 4.50 -14.80 6.60
C THR A 6 4.37 -15.75 7.78
N ILE A 7 3.25 -15.69 8.49
CA ILE A 7 2.94 -16.55 9.63
C ILE A 7 1.54 -17.15 9.52
N SER A 8 1.25 -18.17 10.33
CA SER A 8 -0.09 -18.74 10.43
C SER A 8 -1.03 -17.88 11.31
N ALA A 9 -2.33 -18.02 11.12
CA ALA A 9 -3.35 -17.37 11.95
C ALA A 9 -3.25 -17.77 13.43
N THR A 10 -2.84 -19.01 13.70
CA THR A 10 -2.64 -19.50 15.06
C THR A 10 -1.44 -18.83 15.73
N GLU A 11 -0.33 -18.65 15.00
CA GLU A 11 0.83 -17.89 15.50
C GLU A 11 0.46 -16.43 15.73
N PHE A 12 -0.32 -15.83 14.81
CA PHE A 12 -0.78 -14.45 14.95
C PHE A 12 -1.60 -14.24 16.23
N ALA A 13 -2.55 -15.13 16.51
CA ALA A 13 -3.42 -15.03 17.69
C ALA A 13 -2.66 -15.24 19.01
N ARG A 14 -1.65 -16.13 19.02
CA ARG A 14 -0.91 -16.49 20.25
C ARG A 14 0.27 -15.57 20.55
N GLY A 15 0.87 -14.97 19.52
CA GLY A 15 2.13 -14.25 19.61
C GLY A 15 2.02 -12.73 19.48
N PHE A 16 0.84 -12.15 19.71
CA PHE A 16 0.56 -10.77 19.32
C PHE A 16 1.57 -9.73 19.85
N ALA A 17 2.02 -9.84 21.10
CA ALA A 17 3.00 -8.91 21.68
C ALA A 17 4.34 -8.92 20.91
N ARG A 18 4.88 -10.11 20.62
CA ARG A 18 6.10 -10.27 19.81
C ARG A 18 5.88 -9.74 18.39
N ILE A 19 4.72 -10.03 17.80
CA ILE A 19 4.36 -9.58 16.45
C ILE A 19 4.31 -8.05 16.35
N GLN A 20 3.93 -7.35 17.43
CA GLN A 20 3.99 -5.87 17.47
C GLN A 20 5.42 -5.32 17.42
N GLU A 21 6.40 -6.07 17.91
CA GLU A 21 7.82 -5.73 17.81
C GLU A 21 8.34 -6.08 16.42
N ASP A 22 8.12 -7.33 15.98
CA ASP A 22 8.55 -7.84 14.67
C ASP A 22 8.03 -6.96 13.53
N VAL A 23 6.77 -6.52 13.57
CA VAL A 23 6.19 -5.70 12.49
C VAL A 23 6.89 -4.34 12.36
N ARG A 24 7.51 -3.80 13.42
CA ARG A 24 8.27 -2.54 13.33
C ARG A 24 9.57 -2.73 12.55
N GLU A 25 10.15 -3.93 12.61
CA GLU A 25 11.36 -4.29 11.88
C GLU A 25 11.05 -4.63 10.42
N TYR A 26 10.11 -5.54 10.17
CA TYR A 26 9.79 -6.00 8.82
C TYR A 26 8.92 -5.00 8.04
N GLY A 27 7.99 -4.33 8.73
CA GLY A 27 7.04 -3.39 8.13
C GLY A 27 5.70 -4.03 7.78
N VAL A 28 5.68 -5.30 7.33
CA VAL A 28 4.45 -6.05 7.02
C VAL A 28 4.55 -7.51 7.48
N ILE A 29 3.50 -8.01 8.12
CA ILE A 29 3.34 -9.44 8.44
C ILE A 29 2.10 -9.98 7.73
N LYS A 30 2.27 -10.96 6.85
CA LYS A 30 1.16 -11.66 6.16
C LYS A 30 0.67 -12.80 7.04
N VAL A 31 -0.65 -12.89 7.21
CA VAL A 31 -1.29 -13.94 8.01
C VAL A 31 -1.94 -14.94 7.07
N THR A 32 -1.64 -16.23 7.29
CA THR A 32 -2.15 -17.33 6.47
C THR A 32 -3.04 -18.28 7.27
N SER A 33 -4.03 -18.86 6.59
CA SER A 33 -4.84 -19.97 7.07
C SER A 33 -4.98 -20.98 5.94
N HIS A 34 -4.75 -22.26 6.22
CA HIS A 34 -4.82 -23.33 5.20
C HIS A 34 -4.07 -22.97 3.90
N ASN A 35 -2.84 -22.45 4.04
CA ASN A 35 -1.96 -22.02 2.95
C ASN A 35 -2.50 -20.88 2.07
N ARG A 36 -3.47 -20.10 2.56
CA ARG A 36 -3.97 -18.89 1.89
C ARG A 36 -3.75 -17.68 2.76
N VAL A 37 -3.32 -16.56 2.18
CA VAL A 37 -3.27 -15.27 2.88
C VAL A 37 -4.70 -14.83 3.18
N VAL A 38 -5.00 -14.62 4.45
CA VAL A 38 -6.31 -14.17 4.93
C VAL A 38 -6.30 -12.71 5.40
N GLY A 39 -5.11 -12.16 5.63
CA GLY A 39 -4.94 -10.77 6.04
C GLY A 39 -3.47 -10.40 6.25
N GLY A 40 -3.23 -9.20 6.75
CA GLY A 40 -1.89 -8.75 7.11
C GLY A 40 -1.93 -7.70 8.23
N PHE A 41 -0.82 -7.57 8.93
CA PHE A 41 -0.59 -6.57 9.96
C PHE A 41 0.52 -5.63 9.51
N LEU A 42 0.22 -4.34 9.52
CA LEU A 42 1.10 -3.28 9.04
C LEU A 42 1.73 -2.56 10.22
N SER A 43 3.00 -2.18 10.08
CA SER A 43 3.61 -1.21 10.98
C SER A 43 2.88 0.14 10.86
N PRO A 44 2.96 1.03 11.87
CA PRO A 44 2.36 2.36 11.77
C PRO A 44 2.81 3.14 10.52
N LYS A 45 4.10 3.04 10.16
CA LYS A 45 4.67 3.68 8.96
C LYS A 45 4.05 3.14 7.67
N GLU A 46 3.90 1.82 7.57
CA GLU A 46 3.30 1.20 6.39
C GLU A 46 1.79 1.41 6.32
N MET A 47 1.11 1.52 7.47
CA MET A 47 -0.31 1.89 7.54
C MET A 47 -0.52 3.31 6.99
N GLU A 48 0.28 4.28 7.43
CA GLU A 48 0.20 5.67 6.93
C GLU A 48 0.48 5.74 5.42
N ASN A 49 1.48 4.99 4.95
CA ASN A 49 1.80 4.86 3.53
C ASN A 49 0.60 4.28 2.75
N TYR A 50 0.02 3.19 3.24
CA TYR A 50 -1.15 2.56 2.64
C TYR A 50 -2.34 3.54 2.56
N GLU A 51 -2.65 4.27 3.63
CA GLU A 51 -3.75 5.24 3.65
C GLU A 51 -3.50 6.43 2.71
N ARG A 52 -2.25 6.90 2.63
CA ARG A 52 -1.87 7.94 1.66
C ARG A 52 -2.07 7.46 0.22
N LEU A 53 -1.64 6.24 -0.10
CA LEU A 53 -1.82 5.65 -1.43
C LEU A 53 -3.30 5.40 -1.75
N LYS A 54 -4.08 4.88 -0.81
CA LYS A 54 -5.53 4.66 -0.98
C LYS A 54 -6.33 5.95 -1.17
N ARG A 55 -5.90 7.07 -0.57
CA ARG A 55 -6.50 8.38 -0.85
C ARG A 55 -6.26 8.80 -2.31
N ARG A 56 -5.05 8.59 -2.82
CA ARG A 56 -4.68 8.88 -4.22
C ARG A 56 -5.32 7.93 -5.23
N GLU A 57 -5.60 6.67 -4.87
CA GLU A 57 -6.35 5.75 -5.75
C GLU A 57 -7.73 6.31 -6.16
N ARG A 58 -8.38 7.12 -5.31
CA ARG A 58 -9.63 7.82 -5.68
C ARG A 58 -9.43 8.91 -6.72
N GLU A 59 -8.20 9.41 -6.85
CA GLU A 59 -7.81 10.47 -7.79
C GLU A 59 -7.18 9.90 -9.07
N ILE A 60 -7.00 8.57 -9.18
CA ILE A 60 -6.64 7.92 -10.45
C ILE A 60 -7.89 7.93 -11.34
N LEU A 61 -8.08 9.04 -12.02
CA LEU A 61 -8.93 9.10 -13.21
C LEU A 61 -8.36 8.08 -14.21
N LYS A 62 -9.16 7.12 -14.63
CA LYS A 62 -8.78 6.22 -15.73
C LYS A 62 -8.44 7.11 -16.93
N ALA A 63 -7.42 6.78 -17.72
CA ALA A 63 -7.01 7.61 -18.86
C ALA A 63 -8.17 7.97 -19.82
N GLY A 64 -9.18 7.11 -19.95
CA GLY A 64 -10.41 7.38 -20.71
C GLY A 64 -11.53 8.11 -19.96
N GLN A 65 -11.28 8.61 -18.75
CA GLN A 65 -12.20 9.36 -17.88
C GLN A 65 -11.55 10.65 -17.36
N LEU A 66 -10.37 11.00 -17.88
CA LEU A 66 -9.78 12.31 -17.63
C LEU A 66 -10.68 13.36 -18.31
N PRO A 67 -11.13 14.40 -17.59
CA PRO A 67 -11.84 15.49 -18.24
C PRO A 67 -10.87 16.24 -19.15
N ASP A 68 -11.40 16.74 -20.28
CA ASP A 68 -10.60 17.25 -21.40
C ASP A 68 -9.72 18.46 -21.00
N ASP A 69 -10.15 19.21 -19.99
CA ASP A 69 -9.42 20.34 -19.40
C ASP A 69 -8.12 19.89 -18.73
N LEU A 70 -8.16 18.78 -17.99
CA LEU A 70 -6.99 18.20 -17.32
C LEU A 70 -6.01 17.57 -18.34
N VAL A 71 -6.53 17.01 -19.43
CA VAL A 71 -5.68 16.48 -20.53
C VAL A 71 -4.94 17.63 -21.22
N ALA A 72 -5.64 18.72 -21.54
CA ALA A 72 -5.05 19.89 -22.16
C ALA A 72 -3.96 20.54 -21.29
N GLU A 73 -4.16 20.59 -19.97
CA GLU A 73 -3.18 21.15 -19.04
C GLU A 73 -1.91 20.27 -18.94
N LEU A 74 -2.07 18.94 -18.98
CA LEU A 74 -0.94 18.00 -19.00
C LEU A 74 -0.13 18.07 -20.31
N GLU A 75 -0.79 18.25 -21.46
CA GLU A 75 -0.11 18.44 -22.75
C GLU A 75 0.68 19.75 -22.76
N ALA A 76 0.07 20.85 -22.33
CA ALA A 76 0.72 22.15 -22.24
C ALA A 76 1.94 22.14 -21.29
N SER A 77 1.87 21.40 -20.17
CA SER A 77 3.00 21.26 -19.24
C SER A 77 4.15 20.42 -19.81
N ARG A 78 3.89 19.50 -20.74
CA ARG A 78 4.92 18.66 -21.38
C ARG A 78 5.73 19.46 -22.40
N ASP A 79 5.09 20.38 -23.10
CA ASP A 79 5.71 21.21 -24.12
C ASP A 79 6.60 22.33 -23.53
N LEU A 80 6.44 22.65 -22.23
CA LEU A 80 7.28 23.63 -21.52
C LEU A 80 8.63 23.06 -21.00
N HIS A 81 8.84 21.74 -21.07
CA HIS A 81 10.07 21.07 -20.61
C HIS A 81 10.77 20.26 -21.69
N GLY A 82 10.39 20.48 -22.95
CA GLY A 82 11.04 19.90 -24.13
C GLY A 82 11.92 20.91 -24.88
N GLU A 83 12.99 21.41 -24.23
CA GLU A 83 14.23 21.88 -24.87
C GLU A 83 15.45 21.36 -24.10
#